data_AF-A0A953VP76-F1
#
_entry.id   AF-A0A953VP76-F1
#
_cell.length_a   1.000
_cell.length_b   1.000
_cell.length_c   1.000
_cell.angle_alpha   90.00
_cell.angle_beta   90.00
_cell.angle_gamma   90.00
#
_symmetry.space_group_name_H-M   'P 1'
#
loop_
_entity.id
_entity.type
_entity.pdbx_description
1 polymer ?
#
loop_
_entity_poly.entity_id
_entity_poly.type
_entity_poly.pdbx_seq_one_letter_code
_entity_poly.pdbx_strand_id
1 'polypeptide(L)'
;MRHGPILPVPRTLGMHLRDILRGISAVAEVTEDALKPAAALLPERVQSSFRSALSAIEDAGSRATTPEIDLSDIGVAAAFLRDGPTDDDDVRRFVRVLAHAWQKLKTGRAAARPVFSETLAAMEIDALRMADAPSASARAAAIAMDLRRSHVAGRFPGTPFAPSAAERTAIDLTLFAALVWLLADRESAMGDEERVLELAYALTHALEGEVLASFSGADALDAQLQHLARQV
;
A
#
# COMPACT_ATOMS: atom_id res chain seq x y z
N MET A 1 -31.43 24.30 -15.07
CA MET A 1 -30.23 23.52 -14.72
C MET A 1 -30.57 22.73 -13.46
N ARG A 2 -30.75 21.40 -13.58
CA ARG A 2 -31.05 20.53 -12.44
C ARG A 2 -29.72 19.96 -11.95
N HIS A 3 -29.22 20.44 -10.82
CA HIS A 3 -28.14 19.77 -10.10
C HIS A 3 -28.73 18.46 -9.57
N GLY A 4 -28.32 17.34 -10.16
CA GLY A 4 -28.58 16.03 -9.58
C GLY A 4 -27.95 15.94 -8.19
N PRO A 5 -28.52 15.15 -7.27
CA PRO A 5 -27.94 15.00 -5.94
C PRO A 5 -26.53 14.43 -6.09
N ILE A 6 -25.54 15.18 -5.60
CA ILE A 6 -24.18 14.66 -5.38
C ILE A 6 -24.35 13.57 -4.33
N LEU A 7 -24.32 12.31 -4.77
CA LEU A 7 -24.34 11.18 -3.86
C LEU A 7 -23.12 11.33 -2.94
N PRO A 8 -23.29 11.33 -1.61
CA PRO A 8 -22.14 11.35 -0.71
C PRO A 8 -21.32 10.10 -1.00
N VAL A 9 -20.09 10.29 -1.48
CA VAL A 9 -19.14 9.20 -1.64
C VAL A 9 -18.99 8.56 -0.25
N PRO A 10 -19.28 7.26 -0.08
CA PRO A 10 -19.14 6.61 1.22
C PRO A 10 -17.72 6.83 1.71
N ARG A 11 -17.56 7.42 2.90
CA ARG A 11 -16.24 7.72 3.50
C ARG A 11 -15.36 6.48 3.72
N THR A 12 -15.91 5.28 3.49
CA THR A 12 -15.20 4.01 3.55
C THR A 12 -15.62 3.12 2.38
N LEU A 13 -14.94 3.25 1.24
CA LEU A 13 -15.01 2.21 0.21
C LEU A 13 -14.32 0.94 0.73
N GLY A 14 -14.96 -0.21 0.59
CA GLY A 14 -14.35 -1.50 0.93
C GLY A 14 -13.05 -1.76 0.15
N MET A 15 -12.10 -2.51 0.73
CA MET A 15 -10.77 -2.78 0.16
C MET A 15 -10.84 -3.24 -1.30
N HIS A 16 -11.72 -4.20 -1.61
CA HIS A 16 -11.90 -4.70 -2.98
C HIS A 16 -12.27 -3.60 -3.99
N LEU A 17 -13.17 -2.69 -3.59
CA LEU A 17 -13.59 -1.61 -4.47
C LEU A 17 -12.45 -0.59 -4.64
N ARG A 18 -11.70 -0.28 -3.58
CA ARG A 18 -10.51 0.59 -3.68
C ARG A 18 -9.44 -0.02 -4.58
N ASP A 19 -9.21 -1.32 -4.52
CA ASP A 19 -8.27 -2.02 -5.40
C ASP A 19 -8.70 -1.94 -6.87
N ILE A 20 -9.99 -2.18 -7.15
CA ILE A 20 -10.55 -2.05 -8.50
C ILE A 20 -10.37 -0.62 -9.01
N LEU A 21 -10.71 0.39 -8.20
CA LEU A 21 -10.58 1.79 -8.59
C LEU A 21 -9.11 2.19 -8.80
N ARG A 22 -8.17 1.74 -7.95
CA ARG A 22 -6.73 1.97 -8.16
C ARG A 22 -6.23 1.32 -9.44
N GLY A 23 -6.64 0.09 -9.72
CA GLY A 23 -6.28 -0.60 -10.95
C GLY A 23 -6.77 0.15 -12.19
N ILE A 24 -8.00 0.67 -12.15
CA ILE A 24 -8.57 1.48 -13.23
C ILE A 24 -7.82 2.81 -13.37
N SER A 25 -7.55 3.54 -12.27
CA SER A 25 -6.78 4.78 -12.30
C SER A 25 -5.38 4.60 -12.86
N ALA A 26 -4.67 3.52 -12.48
CA ALA A 26 -3.34 3.22 -12.99
C ALA A 26 -3.33 2.91 -14.49
N VAL A 27 -4.42 2.36 -15.03
CA VAL A 27 -4.59 2.15 -16.49
C VAL A 27 -5.01 3.45 -17.18
N ALA A 28 -5.86 4.27 -16.55
CA ALA A 28 -6.33 5.55 -17.07
C ALA A 28 -5.20 6.57 -17.24
N GLU A 29 -4.27 6.65 -16.27
CA GLU A 29 -3.06 7.48 -16.36
C GLU A 29 -2.19 7.14 -17.58
N VAL A 30 -2.33 5.93 -18.14
CA VAL A 30 -1.57 5.45 -19.29
C VAL A 30 -2.29 5.70 -20.62
N THR A 31 -3.63 5.81 -20.68
CA THR A 31 -4.40 6.28 -21.85
C THR A 31 -5.91 6.30 -21.56
N GLU A 32 -6.52 7.50 -21.55
CA GLU A 32 -7.98 7.70 -21.43
C GLU A 32 -8.77 6.95 -22.54
N ASP A 33 -8.16 6.78 -23.71
CA ASP A 33 -8.71 6.02 -24.84
C ASP A 33 -8.55 4.49 -24.71
N ALA A 34 -7.69 3.98 -23.81
CA ALA A 34 -7.47 2.55 -23.63
C ALA A 34 -8.55 1.86 -22.77
N LEU A 35 -9.31 2.64 -21.98
CA LEU A 35 -10.37 2.10 -21.12
C LEU A 35 -11.74 1.99 -21.82
N LYS A 36 -11.97 2.76 -22.89
CA LYS A 36 -13.23 2.73 -23.67
C LYS A 36 -13.54 1.34 -24.28
N PRO A 37 -12.57 0.61 -24.87
CA PRO A 37 -12.81 -0.73 -25.40
C PRO A 37 -13.13 -1.75 -24.31
N ALA A 38 -12.45 -1.68 -23.15
CA ALA A 38 -12.67 -2.60 -22.04
C ALA A 38 -14.05 -2.39 -21.39
N ALA A 39 -14.49 -1.14 -21.25
CA ALA A 39 -15.82 -0.81 -20.76
C ALA A 39 -16.94 -1.35 -21.67
N ALA A 40 -16.70 -1.42 -22.98
CA ALA A 40 -17.68 -1.96 -23.94
C ALA A 40 -17.85 -3.48 -23.86
N LEU A 41 -16.86 -4.20 -23.29
CA LEU A 41 -16.91 -5.65 -23.09
C LEU A 41 -17.62 -6.07 -21.81
N LEU A 42 -17.92 -5.13 -20.91
CA LEU A 42 -18.67 -5.42 -19.69
C LEU A 42 -20.17 -5.59 -20.01
N PRO A 43 -20.88 -6.47 -19.29
CA PRO A 43 -22.34 -6.56 -19.38
C PRO A 43 -22.99 -5.19 -19.12
N GLU A 44 -24.05 -4.85 -19.84
CA GLU A 44 -24.74 -3.53 -19.76
C GLU A 44 -25.04 -3.06 -18.33
N ARG A 45 -25.44 -4.00 -17.46
CA ARG A 45 -25.75 -3.71 -16.04
C ARG A 45 -24.53 -3.25 -15.24
N VAL A 46 -23.32 -3.64 -15.66
CA VAL A 46 -22.06 -3.28 -15.03
C VAL A 46 -21.45 -2.05 -15.70
N GLN A 47 -21.73 -1.80 -16.98
CA GLN A 47 -21.22 -0.64 -17.71
C GLN A 47 -21.64 0.69 -17.07
N SER A 48 -22.90 0.81 -16.64
CA SER A 48 -23.40 2.03 -16.01
C SER A 48 -22.70 2.30 -14.67
N SER A 49 -22.59 1.29 -13.81
CA SER A 49 -21.83 1.36 -12.56
C SER A 49 -20.35 1.67 -12.78
N PHE A 50 -19.74 1.08 -13.81
CA PHE A 50 -18.34 1.31 -14.18
C PHE A 50 -18.12 2.76 -14.66
N ARG A 51 -18.99 3.30 -15.52
CA ARG A 51 -18.93 4.71 -15.96
C ARG A 51 -19.19 5.68 -14.82
N SER A 52 -20.15 5.38 -13.94
CA SER A 52 -20.41 6.20 -12.75
C SER A 52 -19.23 6.19 -11.78
N ALA A 53 -18.54 5.04 -11.63
CA ALA A 53 -17.32 4.95 -10.85
C ALA A 53 -16.16 5.73 -11.48
N LEU A 54 -15.99 5.65 -12.80
CA LEU A 54 -14.96 6.40 -13.54
C LEU A 54 -15.18 7.92 -13.41
N SER A 55 -16.42 8.38 -13.62
CA SER A 55 -16.81 9.78 -13.45
C SER A 55 -16.67 10.25 -12.00
N ALA A 56 -16.97 9.40 -11.01
CA ALA A 56 -16.74 9.72 -9.60
C ALA A 56 -15.24 9.80 -9.24
N ILE A 57 -14.38 9.01 -9.89
CA ILE A 57 -12.91 9.10 -9.75
C ILE A 57 -12.40 10.40 -10.37
N GLU A 58 -12.88 10.76 -11.56
CA GLU A 58 -12.52 12.01 -12.24
C GLU A 58 -12.94 13.24 -11.42
N ASP A 59 -14.14 13.21 -10.83
CA ASP A 59 -14.66 14.31 -10.01
C ASP A 59 -14.04 14.37 -8.60
N ALA A 60 -13.69 13.22 -7.99
CA ALA A 60 -13.13 13.17 -6.65
C ALA A 60 -11.59 13.24 -6.61
N GLY A 61 -10.91 12.92 -7.73
CA GLY A 61 -9.46 12.79 -7.84
C GLY A 61 -8.89 11.62 -7.04
N SER A 62 -7.56 11.58 -6.89
CA SER A 62 -6.80 10.53 -6.16
C SER A 62 -7.20 10.34 -4.69
N ARG A 63 -8.02 11.25 -4.13
CA ARG A 63 -8.55 11.15 -2.77
C ARG A 63 -9.52 9.99 -2.60
N ALA A 64 -10.32 9.65 -3.62
CA ALA A 64 -11.30 8.56 -3.52
C ALA A 64 -10.64 7.16 -3.44
N THR A 65 -9.41 7.02 -3.96
CA THR A 65 -8.64 5.77 -3.91
C THR A 65 -7.64 5.73 -2.76
N THR A 66 -7.47 6.84 -2.04
CA THR A 66 -6.58 6.94 -0.89
C THR A 66 -7.32 6.64 0.40
N PRO A 67 -6.86 5.68 1.22
CA PRO A 67 -7.45 5.52 2.53
C PRO A 67 -7.22 6.77 3.37
N GLU A 68 -8.31 7.31 3.93
CA GLU A 68 -8.21 8.20 5.08
C GLU A 68 -7.75 7.35 6.27
N ILE A 69 -6.63 7.76 6.90
CA ILE A 69 -6.11 7.20 8.14
C ILE A 69 -5.95 8.32 9.17
N ASP A 70 -6.04 7.98 10.44
CA ASP A 70 -5.72 8.87 11.56
C ASP A 70 -4.55 8.33 12.41
N LEU A 71 -4.19 9.03 13.50
CA LEU A 71 -3.15 8.55 14.42
C LEU A 71 -3.49 7.22 15.09
N SER A 72 -4.77 6.98 15.35
CA SER A 72 -5.19 5.72 15.96
C SER A 72 -4.88 4.57 15.02
N ASP A 73 -5.08 4.75 13.72
CA ASP A 73 -4.73 3.74 12.71
C ASP A 73 -3.23 3.46 12.67
N ILE A 74 -2.41 4.52 12.67
CA ILE A 74 -0.95 4.37 12.68
C ILE A 74 -0.48 3.69 13.97
N GLY A 75 -1.06 4.07 15.11
CA GLY A 75 -0.76 3.46 16.42
C GLY A 75 -1.12 1.98 16.47
N VAL A 76 -2.26 1.59 15.91
CA VAL A 76 -2.66 0.18 15.79
C VAL A 76 -1.73 -0.57 14.83
N ALA A 77 -1.40 -0.01 13.68
CA ALA A 77 -0.46 -0.62 12.74
C ALA A 77 0.94 -0.82 13.36
N ALA A 78 1.38 0.11 14.22
CA ALA A 78 2.61 -0.02 14.98
C ALA A 78 2.56 -1.13 16.03
N ALA A 79 1.46 -1.16 16.80
CA ALA A 79 1.23 -2.16 17.83
C ALA A 79 1.13 -3.55 17.20
N PHE A 80 0.50 -3.67 16.04
CA PHE A 80 0.46 -4.90 15.25
C PHE A 80 1.87 -5.46 14.97
N LEU A 81 2.85 -4.61 14.67
CA LEU A 81 4.24 -5.06 14.47
C LEU A 81 4.87 -5.52 15.79
N ARG A 82 4.65 -4.80 16.90
CA ARG A 82 5.25 -5.12 18.20
C ARG A 82 4.63 -6.35 18.86
N ASP A 83 3.31 -6.35 18.95
CA ASP A 83 2.52 -7.22 19.81
C ASP A 83 1.82 -8.34 19.00
N GLY A 84 1.74 -8.17 17.67
CA GLY A 84 0.99 -9.05 16.77
C GLY A 84 -0.49 -8.64 16.63
N PRO A 85 -1.24 -9.29 15.72
CA PRO A 85 -2.68 -9.07 15.60
C PRO A 85 -3.43 -9.50 16.86
N THR A 86 -4.40 -8.71 17.31
CA THR A 86 -5.37 -9.13 18.31
C THR A 86 -6.69 -9.60 17.68
N ASP A 87 -7.05 -9.04 16.53
CA ASP A 87 -8.23 -9.41 15.74
C ASP A 87 -8.05 -9.10 14.23
N ASP A 88 -9.06 -9.46 13.43
CA ASP A 88 -9.09 -9.19 11.99
C ASP A 88 -9.13 -7.69 11.64
N ASP A 89 -9.56 -6.84 12.58
CA ASP A 89 -9.61 -5.39 12.36
C ASP A 89 -8.21 -4.77 12.39
N ASP A 90 -7.33 -5.27 13.26
CA ASP A 90 -5.92 -4.86 13.29
C ASP A 90 -5.23 -5.13 11.95
N VAL A 91 -5.48 -6.30 11.32
CA VAL A 91 -4.96 -6.63 9.99
C VAL A 91 -5.44 -5.61 8.96
N ARG A 92 -6.74 -5.29 8.96
CA ARG A 92 -7.31 -4.31 8.02
C ARG A 92 -6.73 -2.91 8.21
N ARG A 93 -6.54 -2.48 9.47
CA ARG A 93 -5.94 -1.17 9.77
C ARG A 93 -4.48 -1.13 9.38
N PHE A 94 -3.71 -2.17 9.67
CA PHE A 94 -2.32 -2.28 9.25
C PHE A 94 -2.18 -2.19 7.73
N VAL A 95 -2.97 -2.97 6.98
CA VAL A 95 -2.99 -2.95 5.52
C VAL A 95 -3.42 -1.58 4.97
N ARG A 96 -4.41 -0.95 5.60
CA ARG A 96 -4.86 0.40 5.24
C ARG A 96 -3.74 1.43 5.40
N VAL A 97 -2.96 1.34 6.48
CA VAL A 97 -1.82 2.22 6.74
C VAL A 97 -0.69 1.96 5.74
N LEU A 98 -0.41 0.71 5.38
CA LEU A 98 0.53 0.38 4.30
C LEU A 98 0.09 0.97 2.96
N ALA A 99 -1.19 0.84 2.60
CA ALA A 99 -1.72 1.41 1.37
C ALA A 99 -1.64 2.94 1.34
N HIS A 100 -1.87 3.58 2.50
CA HIS A 100 -1.68 5.02 2.64
C HIS A 100 -0.21 5.43 2.44
N ALA A 101 0.73 4.75 3.10
CA ALA A 101 2.16 4.98 2.91
C ALA A 101 2.55 4.80 1.44
N TRP A 102 2.10 3.72 0.81
CA TRP A 102 2.36 3.43 -0.61
C TRP A 102 1.97 4.56 -1.55
N GLN A 103 0.83 5.22 -1.29
CA GLN A 103 0.37 6.33 -2.12
C GLN A 103 1.09 7.64 -1.83
N LYS A 104 1.52 7.85 -0.58
CA LYS A 104 2.27 9.04 -0.17
C LYS A 104 3.72 8.99 -0.65
N LEU A 105 4.34 7.83 -0.58
CA LEU A 105 5.68 7.57 -1.08
C LEU A 105 5.66 7.60 -2.61
N LYS A 106 5.93 8.77 -3.18
CA LYS A 106 6.07 8.93 -4.63
C LYS A 106 7.32 8.19 -5.10
N THR A 107 7.18 6.92 -5.45
CA THR A 107 8.20 6.17 -6.18
C THR A 107 8.57 6.94 -7.45
N GLY A 108 9.84 7.32 -7.57
CA GLY A 108 10.35 8.15 -8.66
C GLY A 108 10.12 7.57 -10.06
N ARG A 109 10.42 8.41 -11.08
CA ARG A 109 10.43 8.31 -12.58
C ARG A 109 9.96 7.06 -13.36
N ALA A 110 9.31 6.06 -12.79
CA ALA A 110 8.71 4.96 -13.55
C ALA A 110 7.51 5.50 -14.35
N ALA A 111 7.42 5.13 -15.63
CA ALA A 111 6.34 5.56 -16.53
C ALA A 111 4.95 5.07 -16.10
N ALA A 112 4.89 4.05 -15.23
CA ALA A 112 3.67 3.60 -14.55
C ALA A 112 4.03 3.21 -13.11
N ARG A 113 3.25 3.70 -12.13
CA ARG A 113 3.48 3.41 -10.71
C ARG A 113 2.93 2.03 -10.35
N PRO A 114 3.65 1.22 -9.54
CA PRO A 114 3.10 -0.01 -9.01
C PRO A 114 1.88 0.28 -8.13
N VAL A 115 0.80 -0.48 -8.33
CA VAL A 115 -0.41 -0.42 -7.50
C VAL A 115 -0.24 -1.38 -6.34
N PHE A 116 -0.73 -1.00 -5.15
CA PHE A 116 -0.82 -1.87 -3.98
C PHE A 116 -2.26 -2.36 -3.79
N SER A 117 -2.45 -3.68 -3.70
CA SER A 117 -3.74 -4.30 -3.41
C SER A 117 -3.89 -4.56 -1.92
N GLU A 118 -4.84 -3.87 -1.30
CA GLU A 118 -5.20 -4.08 0.10
C GLU A 118 -5.83 -5.45 0.31
N THR A 119 -6.63 -5.92 -0.64
CA THR A 119 -7.27 -7.24 -0.57
C THR A 119 -6.23 -8.34 -0.45
N LEU A 120 -5.26 -8.37 -1.37
CA LEU A 120 -4.22 -9.39 -1.37
C LEU A 120 -3.36 -9.24 -0.11
N ALA A 121 -2.94 -8.03 0.24
CA ALA A 121 -2.16 -7.82 1.46
C ALA A 121 -2.88 -8.32 2.71
N ALA A 122 -4.19 -8.07 2.86
CA ALA A 122 -4.97 -8.56 3.99
C ALA A 122 -5.08 -10.09 4.00
N MET A 123 -5.31 -10.73 2.85
CA MET A 123 -5.38 -12.19 2.75
C MET A 123 -4.05 -12.86 3.13
N GLU A 124 -2.93 -12.32 2.65
CA GLU A 124 -1.60 -12.88 2.92
C GLU A 124 -1.19 -12.68 4.38
N ILE A 125 -1.48 -11.50 4.94
CA ILE A 125 -1.20 -11.21 6.37
C ILE A 125 -2.08 -12.04 7.30
N ASP A 126 -3.34 -12.31 6.93
CA ASP A 126 -4.22 -13.19 7.68
C ASP A 126 -3.75 -14.66 7.63
N ALA A 127 -3.23 -15.09 6.47
CA ALA A 127 -2.65 -16.43 6.30
C ALA A 127 -1.30 -16.60 7.03
N LEU A 128 -0.57 -15.50 7.26
CA LEU A 128 0.67 -15.48 8.02
C LEU A 128 0.39 -15.84 9.49
N ARG A 129 0.76 -17.06 9.88
CA ARG A 129 0.74 -17.51 11.28
C ARG A 129 1.85 -16.83 12.09
N MET A 130 1.68 -15.55 12.41
CA MET A 130 2.72 -14.70 13.00
C MET A 130 2.99 -14.96 14.50
N ALA A 131 2.60 -16.11 15.05
CA ALA A 131 2.62 -16.34 16.50
C ALA A 131 4.04 -16.29 17.13
N ASP A 132 5.11 -16.47 16.35
CA ASP A 132 6.46 -16.77 16.89
C ASP A 132 7.56 -15.76 16.51
N ALA A 133 7.23 -14.53 16.06
CA ALA A 133 8.26 -13.54 15.75
C ALA A 133 8.89 -12.96 17.05
N PRO A 134 10.23 -13.02 17.22
CA PRO A 134 10.90 -12.63 18.47
C PRO A 134 10.98 -11.11 18.71
N SER A 135 10.69 -10.30 17.69
CA SER A 135 10.76 -8.84 17.75
C SER A 135 9.82 -8.19 16.72
N ALA A 136 9.58 -6.89 16.87
CA ALA A 136 8.79 -6.11 15.92
C ALA A 136 9.41 -6.06 14.52
N SER A 137 10.74 -5.92 14.45
CA SER A 137 11.49 -5.89 13.19
C SER A 137 11.52 -7.27 12.52
N ALA A 138 11.58 -8.36 13.29
CA ALA A 138 11.49 -9.71 12.75
C ALA A 138 10.10 -9.99 12.16
N ARG A 139 9.04 -9.50 12.83
CA ARG A 139 7.67 -9.57 12.31
C ARG A 139 7.51 -8.76 11.02
N ALA A 140 8.01 -7.52 11.01
CA ALA A 140 8.03 -6.68 9.82
C ALA A 140 8.79 -7.33 8.66
N ALA A 141 9.94 -7.96 8.92
CA ALA A 141 10.71 -8.69 7.91
C ALA A 141 9.93 -9.88 7.34
N ALA A 142 9.26 -10.65 8.19
CA ALA A 142 8.42 -11.77 7.76
C ALA A 142 7.28 -11.31 6.85
N ILE A 143 6.55 -10.26 7.26
CA ILE A 143 5.49 -9.62 6.46
C ILE A 143 6.05 -9.14 5.13
N ALA A 144 7.17 -8.42 5.13
CA ALA A 144 7.76 -7.87 3.91
C ALA A 144 8.11 -8.98 2.91
N MET A 145 8.74 -10.05 3.39
CA MET A 145 9.12 -11.20 2.56
C MET A 145 7.93 -11.95 2.00
N ASP A 146 6.82 -12.01 2.74
CA ASP A 146 5.59 -12.66 2.30
C ASP A 146 4.86 -11.82 1.24
N LEU A 147 4.59 -10.54 1.55
CA LEU A 147 3.99 -9.60 0.60
C LEU A 147 4.76 -9.50 -0.72
N ARG A 148 6.10 -9.54 -0.65
CA ARG A 148 6.99 -9.56 -1.82
C ARG A 148 6.82 -10.81 -2.69
N ARG A 149 6.54 -11.97 -2.09
CA ARG A 149 6.33 -13.25 -2.78
C ARG A 149 4.93 -13.34 -3.37
N SER A 150 3.94 -12.75 -2.71
CA SER A 150 2.52 -12.87 -3.08
C SER A 150 2.03 -11.84 -4.09
N HIS A 151 2.94 -11.05 -4.68
CA HIS A 151 2.61 -10.08 -5.75
C HIS A 151 1.48 -9.11 -5.36
N VAL A 152 1.45 -8.68 -4.09
CA VAL A 152 0.45 -7.73 -3.57
C VAL A 152 0.61 -6.34 -4.18
N ALA A 153 1.79 -6.05 -4.74
CA ALA A 153 2.10 -4.83 -5.44
C ALA A 153 2.66 -5.09 -6.84
N GLY A 154 2.34 -4.19 -7.76
CA GLY A 154 2.77 -4.24 -9.16
C GLY A 154 1.80 -3.52 -10.08
N ARG A 155 2.08 -3.51 -11.38
CA ARG A 155 1.19 -2.94 -12.39
C ARG A 155 -0.18 -3.63 -12.42
N PHE A 156 -0.17 -4.95 -12.16
CA PHE A 156 -1.36 -5.77 -12.04
C PHE A 156 -1.20 -6.75 -10.87
N PRO A 157 -1.50 -6.32 -9.63
CA PRO A 157 -1.39 -7.16 -8.44
C PRO A 157 -2.18 -8.47 -8.58
N GLY A 158 -1.64 -9.57 -8.08
CA GLY A 158 -2.27 -10.90 -8.12
C GLY A 158 -2.27 -11.59 -9.50
N THR A 159 -1.64 -11.00 -10.52
CA THR A 159 -1.45 -11.66 -11.81
C THR A 159 -0.18 -12.50 -11.83
N PRO A 160 -0.07 -13.54 -12.69
CA PRO A 160 1.14 -14.35 -12.81
C PRO A 160 2.31 -13.61 -13.50
N PHE A 161 2.13 -12.33 -13.85
CA PHE A 161 3.18 -11.55 -14.50
C PHE A 161 4.21 -11.10 -13.46
N ALA A 162 5.45 -11.56 -13.62
CA ALA A 162 6.53 -11.12 -12.77
C ALA A 162 6.81 -9.61 -12.98
N PRO A 163 6.97 -8.82 -11.90
CA PRO A 163 7.35 -7.43 -12.02
C PRO A 163 8.74 -7.31 -12.65
N SER A 164 8.96 -6.23 -13.40
CA SER A 164 10.30 -5.92 -13.93
C SER A 164 11.31 -5.70 -12.79
N ALA A 165 12.61 -5.78 -13.06
CA ALA A 165 13.63 -5.55 -12.04
C ALA A 165 13.49 -4.16 -11.39
N ALA A 166 13.26 -3.11 -12.19
CA ALA A 166 13.06 -1.75 -11.69
C ALA A 166 11.77 -1.61 -10.85
N GLU A 167 10.71 -2.29 -11.26
CA GLU A 167 9.45 -2.33 -10.51
C GLU A 167 9.60 -3.07 -9.18
N ARG A 168 10.33 -4.19 -9.17
CA ARG A 168 10.64 -4.93 -7.95
C ARG A 168 11.49 -4.09 -6.99
N THR A 169 12.50 -3.39 -7.49
CA THR A 169 13.28 -2.43 -6.68
C THR A 169 12.37 -1.37 -6.06
N ALA A 170 11.48 -0.75 -6.84
CA ALA A 170 10.57 0.27 -6.33
C ALA A 170 9.62 -0.31 -5.26
N ILE A 171 9.10 -1.52 -5.46
CA ILE A 171 8.24 -2.23 -4.50
C ILE A 171 8.99 -2.50 -3.20
N ASP A 172 10.18 -3.10 -3.30
CA ASP A 172 11.00 -3.50 -2.16
C ASP A 172 11.39 -2.28 -1.31
N LEU A 173 11.82 -1.18 -1.94
CA LEU A 173 12.16 0.07 -1.23
C LEU A 173 10.95 0.75 -0.59
N THR A 174 9.80 0.77 -1.27
CA THR A 174 8.58 1.39 -0.73
C THR A 174 8.05 0.64 0.49
N LEU A 175 8.03 -0.70 0.39
CA LEU A 175 7.61 -1.55 1.49
C LEU A 175 8.56 -1.44 2.68
N PHE A 176 9.86 -1.43 2.42
CA PHE A 176 10.88 -1.26 3.46
C PHE A 176 10.71 0.10 4.17
N ALA A 177 10.57 1.20 3.43
CA ALA A 177 10.38 2.53 4.00
C ALA A 177 9.11 2.63 4.86
N ALA A 178 7.99 2.05 4.40
CA ALA A 178 6.74 2.03 5.16
C ALA A 178 6.89 1.25 6.48
N LEU A 179 7.65 0.15 6.47
CA LEU A 179 7.89 -0.64 7.69
C LEU A 179 8.86 0.07 8.65
N VAL A 180 9.91 0.73 8.15
CA VAL A 180 10.79 1.57 8.98
C VAL A 180 9.97 2.67 9.66
N TRP A 181 9.10 3.35 8.91
CA TRP A 181 8.20 4.36 9.47
C TRP A 181 7.35 3.78 10.60
N LEU A 182 6.79 2.57 10.42
CA LEU A 182 5.98 1.95 11.46
C LEU A 182 6.76 1.49 12.69
N LEU A 183 8.04 1.14 12.51
CA LEU A 183 8.95 0.70 13.56
C LEU A 183 9.64 1.85 14.31
N ALA A 184 9.65 3.06 13.75
CA ALA A 184 10.24 4.24 14.39
C ALA A 184 9.54 4.57 15.72
N ASP A 185 10.32 5.13 16.65
CA ASP A 185 9.79 5.64 17.92
C ASP A 185 8.92 6.88 17.66
N ARG A 186 7.77 6.94 18.33
CA ARG A 186 6.76 7.99 18.09
C ARG A 186 6.74 9.00 19.22
N GLU A 187 6.99 10.27 18.88
CA GLU A 187 6.52 11.41 19.67
C GLU A 187 5.12 11.82 19.17
N SER A 188 4.22 12.18 20.09
CA SER A 188 2.77 12.04 19.96
C SER A 188 2.01 13.02 19.03
N ALA A 189 2.55 13.46 17.87
CA ALA A 189 1.91 14.47 17.01
C ALA A 189 1.79 14.08 15.51
N MET A 190 0.59 14.24 14.93
CA MET A 190 0.27 13.96 13.50
C MET A 190 1.17 14.67 12.49
N GLY A 191 1.55 15.91 12.77
CA GLY A 191 2.33 16.72 11.83
C GLY A 191 3.71 16.15 11.57
N ASP A 192 4.17 15.26 12.44
CA ASP A 192 5.47 14.62 12.33
C ASP A 192 5.41 13.28 11.61
N GLU A 193 4.29 12.55 11.64
CA GLU A 193 4.19 11.21 11.00
C GLU A 193 4.45 11.23 9.49
N GLU A 194 3.94 12.22 8.75
CA GLU A 194 4.26 12.35 7.32
C GLU A 194 5.74 12.65 7.09
N ARG A 195 6.39 13.43 7.96
CA ARG A 195 7.82 13.73 7.89
C ARG A 195 8.68 12.54 8.24
N VAL A 196 8.27 11.75 9.23
CA VAL A 196 8.91 10.49 9.63
C VAL A 196 8.83 9.50 8.47
N LEU A 197 7.69 9.40 7.78
CA LEU A 197 7.55 8.59 6.56
C LEU A 197 8.47 9.08 5.43
N GLU A 198 8.54 10.39 5.19
CA GLU A 198 9.45 10.98 4.19
C GLU A 198 10.93 10.73 4.54
N LEU A 199 11.31 10.84 5.82
CA LEU A 199 12.65 10.56 6.30
C LEU A 199 13.01 9.08 6.14
N ALA A 200 12.11 8.18 6.55
CA ALA A 200 12.27 6.73 6.37
C ALA A 200 12.50 6.38 4.89
N TYR A 201 11.75 7.01 3.99
CA TYR A 201 11.92 6.84 2.55
C TYR A 201 13.25 7.40 2.03
N ALA A 202 13.64 8.61 2.46
CA ALA A 202 14.90 9.21 2.07
C ALA A 202 16.12 8.38 2.52
N LEU A 203 16.10 7.88 3.76
CA LEU A 203 17.15 6.98 4.29
C LEU A 203 17.18 5.64 3.55
N THR A 204 16.01 5.06 3.28
CA THR A 204 15.89 3.82 2.50
C THR A 204 16.50 3.97 1.11
N HIS A 205 16.28 5.10 0.44
CA HIS A 205 16.89 5.39 -0.86
C HIS A 205 18.38 5.72 -0.77
N ALA A 206 18.83 6.41 0.28
CA ALA A 206 20.26 6.67 0.49
C ALA A 206 21.05 5.36 0.68
N LEU A 207 20.41 4.34 1.26
CA LEU A 207 20.98 3.02 1.52
C LEU A 207 20.42 1.93 0.58
N GLU A 208 20.00 2.31 -0.63
CA GLU A 208 19.30 1.42 -1.57
C GLU A 208 20.02 0.07 -1.77
N GLY A 209 21.34 0.09 -1.97
CA GLY A 209 22.12 -1.14 -2.18
C GLY A 209 22.09 -2.09 -0.97
N GLU A 210 22.17 -1.56 0.25
CA GLU A 210 22.12 -2.34 1.48
C GLU A 210 20.72 -2.87 1.76
N VAL A 211 19.70 -2.02 1.55
CA VAL A 211 18.30 -2.40 1.69
C VAL A 211 17.95 -3.53 0.71
N LEU A 212 18.29 -3.40 -0.57
CA LEU A 212 18.02 -4.44 -1.56
C LEU A 212 18.78 -5.74 -1.27
N ALA A 213 20.01 -5.65 -0.76
CA ALA A 213 20.77 -6.83 -0.35
C ALA A 213 20.12 -7.56 0.85
N SER A 214 19.49 -6.82 1.77
CA SER A 214 18.83 -7.38 2.95
C SER A 214 17.64 -8.30 2.60
N PHE A 215 16.99 -8.08 1.45
CA PHE A 215 15.91 -8.94 0.92
C PHE A 215 16.38 -10.34 0.45
N SER A 216 17.63 -10.70 0.71
CA SER A 216 18.17 -12.06 0.51
C SER A 216 17.75 -13.04 1.61
N GLY A 217 17.31 -12.57 2.78
CA GLY A 217 16.88 -13.42 3.89
C GLY A 217 16.19 -12.66 5.03
N ALA A 218 15.39 -13.38 5.82
CA ALA A 218 14.61 -12.79 6.90
C ALA A 218 15.49 -12.13 7.98
N ASP A 219 16.57 -12.78 8.40
CA ASP A 219 17.47 -12.26 9.45
C ASP A 219 18.21 -10.99 9.01
N ALA A 220 18.63 -10.93 7.74
CA ALA A 220 19.28 -9.75 7.18
C ALA A 220 18.30 -8.57 7.09
N LEU A 221 17.05 -8.85 6.69
CA LEU A 221 15.99 -7.86 6.61
C LEU A 221 15.58 -7.34 7.99
N ASP A 222 15.46 -8.23 8.99
CA ASP A 222 15.23 -7.88 10.40
C ASP A 222 16.30 -6.91 10.92
N ALA A 223 17.57 -7.29 10.77
CA ALA A 223 18.70 -6.47 11.21
C ALA A 223 18.70 -5.07 10.55
N GLN A 224 18.45 -5.00 9.24
CA GLN A 224 18.43 -3.73 8.51
C GLN A 224 17.23 -2.86 8.92
N LEU A 225 16.03 -3.45 9.07
CA LEU A 225 14.84 -2.75 9.56
C LEU A 225 15.08 -2.19 10.96
N GLN A 226 15.64 -3.00 11.86
CA GLN A 226 15.96 -2.57 13.22
C GLN A 226 17.00 -1.44 13.23
N HIS A 227 18.02 -1.53 12.37
CA HIS A 227 19.05 -0.51 12.27
C HIS A 227 18.47 0.83 11.83
N LEU A 228 17.71 0.85 10.73
CA LEU A 228 17.16 2.09 10.15
C LEU A 228 16.05 2.69 11.01
N ALA A 229 15.21 1.87 11.65
CA ALA A 229 14.15 2.36 12.53
C ALA A 229 14.67 3.16 13.74
N ARG A 230 15.93 2.96 14.15
CA ARG A 230 16.58 3.74 15.22
C ARG A 230 17.21 5.06 14.74
N GLN A 231 17.29 5.26 13.42
CA GLN A 231 17.85 6.46 12.79
C GLN A 231 16.76 7.46 12.36
N VAL A 232 15.51 7.01 12.40
CA VAL A 232 14.30 7.77 12.09
C VAL A 232 13.68 8.23 13.40
#